data_AF-F4BYE0-F1
#
_entry.id   AF-F4BYE0-F1
#
_cell.length_a   1.000
_cell.length_b   1.000
_cell.length_c   1.000
_cell.angle_alpha   90.00
_cell.angle_beta   90.00
_cell.angle_gamma   90.00
#
_symmetry.space_group_name_H-M   'P 1'
#
loop_
_entity.id
_entity.type
_entity.pdbx_description
1 polymer ?
#
loop_
_entity_poly.entity_id
_entity_poly.type
_entity_poly.pdbx_seq_one_letter_code
_entity_poly.pdbx_strand_id
1 'polypeptide(L)'
;MTIAIILGTRPEIIKMAPVIRECQRRGLDYSIIHTGQHYSYQMDRIFFEQLELPQPDHNLDVGSGNHGEQTGRILADLEGVPMAERPDIAPFEQPLQGCNAGNRGWPLIG
;
A
#
# COMPACT_ATOMS: atom_id res chain seq x y z
N MET A 1 -20.04 3.31 2.95
CA MET A 1 -19.24 2.78 1.83
C MET A 1 -17.83 3.26 2.06
N THR A 2 -16.95 2.37 2.51
CA THR A 2 -15.62 2.74 3.01
C THR A 2 -14.58 2.43 1.94
N ILE A 3 -13.78 3.42 1.52
CA ILE A 3 -12.71 3.23 0.53
C ILE A 3 -11.43 2.81 1.23
N ALA A 4 -10.85 1.69 0.84
CA ALA A 4 -9.56 1.24 1.36
C ALA A 4 -8.42 1.71 0.46
N ILE A 5 -7.51 2.51 1.00
CA ILE A 5 -6.34 3.03 0.30
C ILE A 5 -5.10 2.31 0.86
N ILE A 6 -4.65 1.28 0.15
CA ILE A 6 -3.48 0.48 0.54
C ILE A 6 -2.26 1.03 -0.20
N LEU A 7 -1.21 1.36 0.54
CA LEU A 7 0.05 1.90 0.01
C LEU A 7 1.22 1.44 0.88
N GLY A 8 2.42 1.47 0.34
CA GLY A 8 3.62 0.95 1.03
C GLY A 8 4.92 1.53 0.54
N THR A 9 4.91 2.28 -0.56
CA THR A 9 6.09 2.91 -1.12
C THR A 9 5.90 4.41 -1.29
N ARG A 10 7.00 5.17 -1.24
CA ARG A 10 6.98 6.62 -1.47
C ARG A 10 6.27 7.03 -2.79
N PRO A 11 6.52 6.38 -3.95
CA PRO A 11 5.79 6.68 -5.17
C PRO A 11 4.28 6.47 -5.05
N GLU A 12 3.83 5.44 -4.31
CA GLU A 12 2.42 5.18 -4.06
C GLU A 12 1.79 6.30 -3.20
N ILE A 13 2.47 6.76 -2.14
CA ILE A 13 2.02 7.89 -1.32
C ILE A 13 1.79 9.14 -2.18
N ILE A 14 2.75 9.47 -3.05
CA ILE A 14 2.66 10.63 -3.95
C ILE A 14 1.50 10.47 -4.94
N LYS A 15 1.31 9.27 -5.52
CA LYS A 15 0.23 8.98 -6.47
C LYS A 15 -1.15 8.99 -5.82
N MET A 16 -1.26 8.54 -4.57
CA MET A 16 -2.54 8.44 -3.84
C MET A 16 -2.94 9.76 -3.16
N ALA A 17 -2.02 10.69 -2.96
CA ALA A 17 -2.29 12.03 -2.43
C ALA A 17 -3.53 12.73 -3.07
N PRO A 18 -3.66 12.85 -4.41
CA PRO A 18 -4.86 13.45 -5.02
C PRO A 18 -6.14 12.65 -4.76
N VAL A 19 -6.08 11.32 -4.66
CA VAL A 19 -7.24 10.46 -4.36
C VAL A 19 -7.73 10.68 -2.93
N ILE A 20 -6.80 10.71 -1.96
CA ILE A 20 -7.11 10.98 -0.54
C ILE A 20 -7.77 12.36 -0.39
N ARG A 21 -7.20 13.39 -1.02
CA ARG A 21 -7.77 14.74 -0.99
C ARG A 21 -9.17 14.79 -1.59
N GLU A 22 -9.42 14.07 -2.68
CA GLU A 22 -10.74 14.01 -3.28
C GLU A 22 -11.75 13.28 -2.39
N CYS A 23 -11.33 12.24 -1.68
CA CYS A 23 -12.17 11.55 -0.68
C CYS A 23 -12.55 12.51 0.46
N GLN A 24 -11.58 13.27 1.00
CA GLN A 24 -11.83 14.31 2.00
C GLN A 24 -12.80 15.37 1.49
N ARG A 25 -12.58 15.88 0.27
CA ARG A 25 -13.41 16.92 -0.34
C ARG A 25 -14.87 16.47 -0.53
N ARG A 26 -15.08 15.20 -0.84
CA ARG A 26 -16.41 14.61 -1.02
C ARG A 26 -17.05 14.11 0.28
N GLY A 27 -16.32 14.13 1.40
CA GLY A 27 -16.77 13.55 2.66
C GLY A 27 -17.03 12.04 2.55
N LEU A 28 -16.23 11.34 1.74
CA LEU A 28 -16.31 9.88 1.64
C LEU A 28 -15.61 9.25 2.85
N ASP A 29 -16.16 8.15 3.35
CA ASP A 29 -15.45 7.32 4.33
C ASP A 29 -14.30 6.61 3.62
N TYR A 30 -13.08 6.78 4.12
CA TYR A 30 -11.91 6.08 3.62
C TYR A 30 -10.96 5.73 4.76
N SER A 31 -10.15 4.71 4.55
CA SER A 31 -9.07 4.32 5.46
C SER A 31 -7.77 4.11 4.71
N ILE A 32 -6.68 4.61 5.27
CA ILE A 32 -5.32 4.49 4.74
C ILE A 32 -4.62 3.34 5.46
N ILE A 33 -4.21 2.33 4.70
CA ILE A 33 -3.49 1.15 5.19
C ILE A 33 -2.07 1.21 4.62
N HIS A 34 -1.09 1.34 5.49
CA HIS A 34 0.32 1.30 5.12
C HIS A 34 0.85 -0.14 5.21
N THR A 35 1.48 -0.68 4.18
CA THR A 35 1.98 -2.07 4.22
C THR A 35 3.28 -2.23 5.00
N GLY A 36 4.05 -1.15 5.17
CA GLY A 36 5.31 -1.19 5.93
C GLY A 36 6.45 -1.96 5.25
N GLN A 37 6.43 -2.07 3.92
CA GLN A 37 7.45 -2.79 3.14
C GLN A 37 8.76 -2.00 2.94
N HIS A 38 8.76 -0.67 3.10
CA HIS A 38 9.92 0.16 2.79
C HIS A 38 10.08 1.38 3.71
N TYR A 39 11.35 1.74 3.98
CA TYR A 39 11.84 2.84 4.84
C TYR A 39 11.49 2.79 6.33
N SER A 40 12.28 3.52 7.12
CA SER A 40 11.94 3.77 8.51
C SER A 40 10.68 4.62 8.53
N TYR A 41 9.73 4.27 9.41
CA TYR A 41 8.50 5.01 9.71
C TYR A 41 8.67 6.55 9.75
N GLN A 42 9.85 7.03 10.14
CA GLN A 42 10.21 8.44 10.17
C GLN A 42 10.24 9.10 8.79
N MET A 43 10.69 8.41 7.75
CA MET A 43 10.73 8.96 6.38
C MET A 43 9.33 9.05 5.77
N ASP A 44 8.51 8.01 5.93
CA ASP A 44 7.16 8.00 5.37
C ASP A 44 6.31 9.11 6.01
N ARG A 45 6.45 9.30 7.32
CA ARG A 45 5.81 10.39 8.06
C ARG A 45 6.11 11.77 7.47
N ILE A 46 7.35 12.02 7.05
CA ILE A 46 7.73 13.28 6.41
C ILE A 46 6.95 13.48 5.10
N PHE A 47 6.71 12.44 4.31
CA PHE A 47 5.91 12.55 3.08
C PHE A 47 4.44 12.84 3.35
N PHE A 48 3.85 12.19 4.35
CA PHE A 48 2.47 12.51 4.77
C PHE A 48 2.36 13.96 5.24
N GLU A 49 3.30 14.44 6.05
CA GLU A 49 3.34 15.83 6.52
C GLU A 49 3.56 16.82 5.36
N GLN A 50 4.51 16.57 4.47
CA GLN A 50 4.82 17.44 3.32
C GLN A 50 3.68 17.51 2.30
N LEU A 51 2.93 16.42 2.14
CA LEU A 51 1.77 16.37 1.24
C LEU A 51 0.48 16.79 1.95
N GLU A 52 0.53 17.21 3.21
CA GLU A 52 -0.64 17.59 4.02
C GLU A 52 -1.70 16.48 4.04
N LEU A 53 -1.24 15.22 4.11
CA LEU A 53 -2.09 14.04 4.18
C LEU A 53 -2.26 13.58 5.64
N PRO A 54 -3.41 12.97 5.98
CA PRO A 54 -3.56 12.30 7.26
C PRO A 54 -2.60 11.10 7.36
N GLN A 55 -2.19 10.79 8.59
CA GLN A 55 -1.37 9.60 8.85
C GLN A 55 -2.19 8.31 8.58
N PRO A 56 -1.52 7.19 8.25
CA PRO A 56 -2.20 5.90 8.08
C PRO A 56 -3.01 5.49 9.32
N ASP A 57 -4.21 4.94 9.10
CA ASP A 57 -5.05 4.39 10.17
C ASP A 57 -4.52 3.04 10.64
N HIS A 58 -3.95 2.27 9.71
CA HIS A 58 -3.36 0.97 9.97
C HIS A 58 -1.98 0.88 9.33
N ASN A 59 -1.05 0.23 10.01
CA ASN A 59 0.24 -0.15 9.46
C ASN A 59 0.42 -1.66 9.65
N LEU A 60 0.69 -2.39 8.56
CA LEU A 60 0.80 -3.85 8.57
C LEU A 60 2.20 -4.34 8.98
N ASP A 61 3.20 -3.45 8.97
CA ASP A 61 4.58 -3.78 9.38
C ASP A 61 5.16 -5.06 8.73
N VAL A 62 4.79 -5.30 7.46
CA VAL A 62 5.17 -6.52 6.68
C VAL A 62 6.69 -6.71 6.62
N GLY A 63 7.43 -5.60 6.64
CA GLY A 63 8.89 -5.57 6.65
C GLY A 63 9.50 -5.93 5.29
N SER A 64 10.79 -6.27 5.30
CA SER A 64 11.52 -6.69 4.10
C SER A 64 11.45 -8.21 3.91
N GLY A 65 11.52 -8.65 2.66
CA GLY A 65 11.43 -10.06 2.28
C GLY A 65 11.47 -10.24 0.77
N ASN A 66 11.34 -11.48 0.29
CA ASN A 66 11.12 -11.68 -1.15
C ASN A 66 9.68 -11.26 -1.53
N HIS A 67 9.43 -10.97 -2.81
CA HIS A 67 8.14 -10.45 -3.25
C HIS A 67 6.96 -11.36 -2.88
N GLY A 68 7.09 -12.68 -3.11
CA GLY A 68 6.03 -13.63 -2.78
C GLY A 68 5.71 -13.71 -1.29
N GLU A 69 6.74 -13.61 -0.44
CA GLU A 69 6.60 -13.56 1.01
C GLU A 69 5.91 -12.26 1.47
N GLN A 70 6.32 -11.12 0.92
CA GLN A 70 5.69 -9.83 1.24
C GLN A 70 4.23 -9.80 0.81
N THR A 71 3.90 -10.26 -0.40
CA THR A 71 2.52 -10.36 -0.88
C THR A 71 1.69 -11.29 0.00
N GLY A 72 2.23 -12.45 0.38
CA GLY A 72 1.53 -13.39 1.25
C GLY A 72 1.23 -12.78 2.63
N ARG A 73 2.19 -12.05 3.21
CA ARG A 73 2.00 -11.34 4.49
C ARG A 73 0.97 -10.22 4.37
N ILE A 74 1.04 -9.39 3.34
CA ILE A 74 0.04 -8.34 3.10
C ILE A 74 -1.37 -8.93 3.04
N LEU A 75 -1.57 -10.03 2.31
CA LEU A 75 -2.87 -10.67 2.19
C LEU A 75 -3.37 -11.19 3.56
N ALA A 76 -2.49 -11.83 4.33
CA ALA A 76 -2.84 -12.34 5.65
C ALA A 76 -3.14 -11.21 6.65
N ASP A 77 -2.33 -10.15 6.65
CA ASP A 77 -2.46 -9.04 7.60
C ASP A 77 -3.67 -8.17 7.25
N LEU A 78 -4.02 -8.03 5.97
CA LEU A 78 -5.24 -7.36 5.52
C LEU A 78 -6.51 -8.03 6.02
N GLU A 79 -6.55 -9.37 6.15
CA GLU A 79 -7.70 -10.07 6.76
C GLU A 79 -7.93 -9.66 8.22
N GLY A 80 -6.86 -9.25 8.93
CA GLY A 80 -6.91 -8.80 10.31
C GLY A 80 -7.36 -7.34 10.48
N VAL A 81 -7.43 -6.54 9.41
CA VAL A 81 -7.82 -5.14 9.49
C VAL A 81 -9.35 -5.05 9.67
N PRO A 82 -9.84 -4.50 10.79
CA PRO A 82 -11.27 -4.36 11.02
C PRO A 82 -11.85 -3.27 10.11
N MET A 83 -12.32 -3.65 8.93
CA MET A 83 -12.96 -2.74 7.99
C MET A 83 -14.45 -2.61 8.32
N ALA A 84 -14.90 -1.38 8.55
CA ALA A 84 -16.31 -1.05 8.71
C ALA A 84 -17.00 -1.20 7.35
N GLU A 85 -17.60 -2.38 7.15
CA GLU A 85 -18.33 -2.81 5.95
C GLU A 85 -17.46 -2.96 4.68
N ARG A 86 -17.90 -3.86 3.79
CA ARG A 86 -17.19 -4.28 2.57
C ARG A 86 -16.62 -3.06 1.81
N PRO A 87 -15.29 -2.92 1.74
CA PRO A 87 -14.70 -1.74 1.12
C PRO A 87 -14.75 -1.84 -0.39
N ASP A 88 -14.98 -0.70 -1.04
CA ASP A 88 -14.62 -0.56 -2.45
C ASP A 88 -13.10 -0.35 -2.51
N ILE A 89 -12.41 -1.35 -3.05
CA ILE A 89 -10.95 -1.41 -3.07
C ILE A 89 -10.43 -0.50 -4.20
N ALA A 90 -9.59 0.48 -3.85
CA ALA A 90 -8.83 1.26 -4.83
C ALA A 90 -7.67 0.42 -5.41
N PRO A 91 -7.26 0.64 -6.68
CA PRO A 91 -6.26 -0.19 -7.34
C PRO A 91 -4.92 -0.21 -6.60
N PHE A 92 -4.49 -1.41 -6.23
CA PHE A 92 -3.19 -1.74 -5.63
C PHE A 92 -2.13 -1.82 -6.73
N GLU A 93 -1.31 -0.78 -6.88
CA GLU A 93 -0.27 -0.71 -7.90
C GLU A 93 1.12 -0.84 -7.27
N GLN A 94 1.58 -2.08 -7.01
CA GLN A 94 2.97 -2.33 -6.64
C GLN A 94 3.80 -2.69 -7.88
N PRO A 95 4.93 -2.00 -8.15
CA PRO A 95 5.81 -2.39 -9.25
C PRO A 95 6.43 -3.76 -8.96
N LEU A 96 6.26 -4.70 -9.89
CA LEU A 96 7.03 -5.95 -9.93
C LEU A 96 8.51 -5.60 -10.17
N GLN A 97 9.27 -5.37 -9.09
CA GLN A 97 10.72 -5.31 -9.21
C GLN A 97 11.21 -6.72 -9.51
N GLY A 98 11.81 -6.88 -10.70
CA GLY A 98 12.20 -8.15 -11.26
C GLY A 98 12.83 -9.08 -10.23
N CYS A 99 12.16 -10.20 -9.98
CA CYS A 99 12.79 -11.37 -9.41
C CYS A 99 13.90 -11.77 -10.37
N ASN A 100 15.14 -11.40 -10.07
CA ASN A 100 16.30 -11.98 -10.74
C ASN A 100 16.47 -13.40 -10.20
N ALA A 101 15.55 -14.29 -10.61
CA ALA A 101 15.64 -15.71 -10.39
C ALA A 101 16.79 -16.19 -11.26
N GLY A 102 17.98 -16.25 -10.65
CA GLY A 102 19.15 -16.84 -11.25
C GLY A 102 18.79 -18.20 -11.86
N ASN A 103 18.96 -18.29 -13.17
CA ASN A 103 19.31 -19.50 -13.89
C ASN A 103 18.41 -20.72 -13.68
N ARG A 104 17.12 -20.67 -14.04
CA ARG A 104 16.38 -21.86 -14.49
C ARG A 104 15.39 -21.47 -15.60
N GLY A 105 15.61 -22.04 -16.79
CA GLY A 105 14.97 -21.63 -18.03
C GLY A 105 13.49 -21.96 -18.12
N TRP A 106 12.68 -20.91 -18.24
CA TRP A 106 11.37 -20.98 -18.88
C TRP A 106 11.27 -19.88 -19.94
N PRO A 107 10.74 -20.20 -21.14
CA PRO A 107 10.69 -19.25 -22.24
C PRO A 107 9.56 -18.25 -21.99
N LEU A 108 9.91 -16.97 -21.95
CA LEU A 108 8.95 -15.87 -21.98
C LEU A 108 8.56 -15.64 -23.44
N ILE A 109 7.29 -15.89 -23.75
CA ILE A 109 6.63 -15.44 -24.98
C ILE A 109 6.16 -14.01 -24.73
N GLY A 110 6.60 -13.10 -25.59
CA GLY A 110 6.36 -11.64 -25.49
C GLY A 110 5.02 -11.18 -26.01
#